data_AF-A0AAV4FH10-F1
#
_entry.id   AF-A0AAV4FH10-F1
#
_cell.length_a   1.000
_cell.length_b   1.000
_cell.length_c   1.000
_cell.angle_alpha   90.00
_cell.angle_beta   90.00
_cell.angle_gamma   90.00
#
_symmetry.space_group_name_H-M   'P 1'
#
loop_
_entity.id
_entity.type
_entity.pdbx_description
1 polymer ?
#
loop_
_entity_poly.entity_id
_entity_poly.type
_entity_poly.pdbx_seq_one_letter_code
_entity_poly.pdbx_strand_id
1 'polypeptide(L)'
;MAVRIRLQRHGRKARPFYWVVVADSRVKRDGRFLDKLGTYDPTTNPAQIELNVDNTVKWLKNGAQPSDTARRILSYKGALLKWHLSIGIDKGAITQEQADSKFEAWSLEKSTKIKDKKQEISKSKEKETTKRLEEEKKISENRVKIVEESEVAKEEEVSGPPTQNTEVVEAKKESVPKKAEADSTPKGSDTIEKKSEDIS
;
A
#
# COMPACT_ATOMS: atom_id res chain seq x y z
N MET A 1 -4.15 -11.66 33.87
CA MET A 1 -2.85 -11.12 33.38
C MET A 1 -2.37 -12.06 32.29
N ALA A 2 -2.51 -11.68 31.01
CA ALA A 2 -2.19 -12.59 29.91
C ALA A 2 -1.22 -11.90 28.95
N VAL A 3 -0.05 -12.54 28.74
CA VAL A 3 0.92 -12.10 27.74
C VAL A 3 0.41 -12.53 26.35
N ARG A 4 0.36 -11.60 25.40
CA ARG A 4 -0.11 -11.85 24.04
C ARG A 4 0.96 -11.50 23.02
N ILE A 5 1.09 -12.34 21.99
CA ILE A 5 1.85 -12.01 20.79
C ILE A 5 0.90 -11.28 19.85
N ARG A 6 1.20 -10.02 19.55
CA ARG A 6 0.33 -9.12 18.79
C ARG A 6 1.11 -8.28 17.79
N LEU A 7 0.36 -7.67 16.86
CA LEU A 7 0.92 -6.76 15.86
C LEU A 7 0.78 -5.32 16.34
N GLN A 8 1.90 -4.60 16.34
CA GLN A 8 1.94 -3.15 16.57
C GLN A 8 2.05 -2.42 15.24
N ARG A 9 1.16 -1.45 15.01
CA ARG A 9 1.14 -0.72 13.75
C ARG A 9 2.18 0.38 13.79
N HIS A 10 3.14 0.25 12.90
CA HIS A 10 4.12 1.24 12.54
C HIS A 10 3.90 1.66 11.07
N GLY A 11 4.57 2.70 10.62
CA GLY A 11 4.42 3.19 9.25
C GLY A 11 3.32 4.24 9.09
N ARG A 12 3.07 4.61 7.84
CA ARG A 12 2.30 5.82 7.46
C ARG A 12 0.89 5.49 6.97
N LYS A 13 0.09 6.51 6.69
CA LYS A 13 -1.20 6.33 6.01
C LYS A 13 -0.96 5.62 4.66
N ALA A 14 -1.82 4.65 4.32
CA ALA A 14 -1.74 3.84 3.10
C ALA A 14 -0.47 2.97 2.91
N ARG A 15 0.48 2.97 3.86
CA ARG A 15 1.62 2.02 3.88
C ARG A 15 1.82 1.49 5.29
N PRO A 16 1.05 0.47 5.70
CA PRO A 16 1.14 -0.11 7.03
C PRO A 16 2.38 -0.99 7.15
N PHE A 17 3.09 -0.88 8.28
CA PHE A 17 4.19 -1.77 8.67
C PHE A 17 3.89 -2.31 10.05
N TYR A 18 4.15 -3.59 10.32
CA TYR A 18 3.81 -4.16 11.62
C TYR A 18 5.04 -4.71 12.31
N TRP A 19 5.14 -4.46 13.62
CA TRP A 19 6.08 -5.18 14.47
C TRP A 19 5.34 -6.33 15.14
N VAL A 20 5.95 -7.52 15.12
CA VAL A 20 5.48 -8.68 15.87
C VAL A 20 6.10 -8.56 17.26
N VAL A 21 5.27 -8.27 18.26
CA VAL A 21 5.72 -7.98 19.63
C VAL A 21 4.98 -8.83 20.65
N VAL A 22 5.66 -9.07 21.76
CA VAL A 22 5.09 -9.65 22.97
C VAL A 22 4.75 -8.53 23.93
N ALA A 23 3.51 -8.49 24.42
CA ALA A 23 3.08 -7.50 25.39
C ALA A 23 1.97 -8.04 26.31
N ASP A 24 1.77 -7.40 27.47
CA ASP A 24 0.58 -7.64 28.29
C ASP A 24 -0.67 -7.24 27.50
N SER A 25 -1.72 -8.06 27.57
CA SER A 25 -3.00 -7.86 26.89
C SER A 25 -3.66 -6.53 27.20
N ARG A 26 -3.44 -5.98 28.40
CA ARG A 26 -4.07 -4.74 28.89
C ARG A 26 -3.46 -3.46 28.31
N VAL A 27 -2.23 -3.53 27.81
CA VAL A 27 -1.53 -2.35 27.30
C VAL A 27 -2.14 -1.92 25.97
N LYS A 28 -2.19 -0.60 25.69
CA LYS A 28 -2.63 -0.06 24.39
C LYS A 28 -1.88 -0.73 23.23
N ARG A 29 -2.50 -0.78 22.03
CA ARG A 29 -1.94 -1.43 20.83
C ARG A 29 -0.48 -1.05 20.62
N ASP A 30 -0.21 0.23 20.40
CA ASP A 30 1.12 0.78 20.12
C ASP A 30 1.79 1.29 21.40
N GLY A 31 1.62 0.57 22.51
CA GLY A 31 2.19 0.91 23.83
C GLY A 31 3.49 0.19 24.11
N ARG A 32 3.88 0.18 25.40
CA ARG A 32 5.05 -0.56 25.88
C ARG A 32 4.90 -2.05 25.57
N PHE A 33 5.96 -2.65 25.03
CA PHE A 33 6.08 -4.08 24.79
C PHE A 33 7.19 -4.67 25.68
N LEU A 34 7.19 -6.00 25.80
CA LEU A 34 8.20 -6.76 26.53
C LEU A 34 9.39 -7.08 25.61
N ASP A 35 9.09 -7.65 24.44
CA ASP A 35 10.09 -8.09 23.47
C ASP A 35 9.58 -7.95 22.03
N LYS A 36 10.49 -7.67 21.09
CA LYS A 36 10.23 -7.57 19.67
C LYS A 36 10.71 -8.83 18.97
N LEU A 37 9.76 -9.65 18.52
CA LEU A 37 10.04 -10.94 17.86
C LEU A 37 10.39 -10.77 16.38
N GLY A 38 9.89 -9.72 15.73
CA GLY A 38 10.06 -9.56 14.30
C GLY A 38 9.27 -8.42 13.68
N THR A 39 9.17 -8.46 12.35
CA THR A 39 8.49 -7.48 11.51
C THR A 39 7.63 -8.17 10.45
N TYR A 40 6.60 -7.45 10.00
CA TYR A 40 5.68 -7.89 8.97
C TYR A 40 5.29 -6.72 8.07
N ASP A 41 5.58 -6.85 6.78
CA ASP A 41 5.17 -5.91 5.74
C ASP A 41 4.16 -6.58 4.78
N PRO A 42 2.87 -6.22 4.83
CA PRO A 42 1.86 -6.74 3.91
C PRO A 42 1.85 -6.02 2.55
N THR A 43 2.64 -4.95 2.36
CA THR A 43 2.61 -4.13 1.14
C THR A 43 3.28 -4.85 -0.03
N THR A 44 4.20 -5.77 0.26
CA THR A 44 4.92 -6.57 -0.73
C THR A 44 4.17 -7.86 -1.04
N ASN A 45 4.28 -8.34 -2.29
CA ASN A 45 3.75 -9.64 -2.70
C ASN A 45 4.89 -10.48 -3.30
N PRO A 46 5.29 -11.59 -2.66
CA PRO A 46 4.82 -12.12 -1.37
C PRO A 46 5.19 -11.21 -0.18
N ALA A 47 4.40 -11.25 0.89
CA ALA A 47 4.60 -10.39 2.06
C ALA A 47 5.94 -10.68 2.76
N GLN A 48 6.70 -9.63 3.07
CA GLN A 48 7.97 -9.75 3.77
C GLN A 48 7.73 -9.95 5.27
N ILE A 49 8.26 -11.05 5.79
CA ILE A 49 8.17 -11.42 7.20
C ILE A 49 9.58 -11.77 7.67
N GLU A 50 10.02 -11.07 8.71
CA GLU A 50 11.24 -11.38 9.45
C GLU A 50 10.83 -11.75 10.88
N LEU A 51 11.23 -12.94 11.33
CA LEU A 51 10.83 -13.46 12.63
C LEU A 51 12.00 -14.20 13.27
N ASN A 52 12.30 -13.86 14.51
CA ASN A 52 13.19 -14.66 15.35
C ASN A 52 12.40 -15.86 15.89
N VAL A 53 12.61 -17.03 15.27
CA VAL A 53 11.87 -18.26 15.57
C VAL A 53 12.15 -18.73 17.00
N ASP A 54 13.42 -18.71 17.43
CA ASP A 54 13.82 -19.24 18.75
C ASP A 54 13.26 -18.42 19.90
N ASN A 55 13.34 -17.09 19.82
CA ASN A 55 12.74 -16.22 20.84
C ASN A 55 11.22 -16.38 20.87
N THR A 56 10.59 -16.54 19.71
CA THR A 56 9.15 -16.77 19.66
C THR A 56 8.76 -18.08 20.34
N VAL A 57 9.51 -19.16 20.11
CA VAL A 57 9.25 -20.46 20.75
C VAL A 57 9.40 -20.34 22.27
N LYS A 58 10.40 -19.61 22.79
CA LYS A 58 10.55 -19.35 24.23
C LYS A 58 9.31 -18.69 24.82
N TRP A 59 8.78 -17.65 24.17
CA TRP A 59 7.56 -16.98 24.63
C TRP A 59 6.32 -17.87 24.54
N LEU A 60 6.21 -18.71 23.51
CA LEU A 60 5.14 -19.70 23.39
C LEU A 60 5.22 -20.76 24.49
N LYS A 61 6.42 -21.24 24.85
CA LYS A 61 6.63 -22.14 25.99
C LYS A 61 6.21 -21.49 27.31
N ASN A 62 6.45 -20.18 27.47
CA ASN A 62 6.01 -19.40 28.63
C ASN A 62 4.49 -19.09 28.63
N GLY A 63 3.71 -19.62 27.67
CA GLY A 63 2.25 -19.49 27.63
C GLY A 63 1.74 -18.23 26.91
N ALA A 64 2.58 -17.51 26.16
CA ALA A 64 2.12 -16.35 25.40
C ALA A 64 1.08 -16.74 24.34
N GLN A 65 -0.05 -16.04 24.33
CA GLN A 65 -1.17 -16.33 23.42
C GLN A 65 -1.10 -15.47 22.15
N PRO A 66 -0.96 -16.06 20.95
CA PRO A 66 -0.93 -15.28 19.71
C PRO A 66 -2.32 -14.80 19.29
N SER A 67 -2.40 -13.59 18.72
CA SER A 67 -3.59 -13.13 18.00
C SER A 67 -3.78 -13.88 16.68
N ASP A 68 -4.94 -13.76 16.04
CA ASP A 68 -5.27 -14.53 14.84
C ASP A 68 -4.28 -14.30 13.67
N THR A 69 -4.03 -13.04 13.30
CA THR A 69 -3.05 -12.70 12.25
C THR A 69 -1.63 -13.06 12.67
N ALA A 70 -1.26 -12.84 13.94
CA ALA A 70 0.06 -13.24 14.44
C ALA A 70 0.23 -14.75 14.32
N ARG A 71 -0.77 -15.56 14.68
CA ARG A 71 -0.76 -17.02 14.53
C ARG A 71 -0.51 -17.45 13.08
N ARG A 72 -1.14 -16.79 12.10
CA ARG A 72 -0.87 -17.06 10.67
C ARG A 72 0.58 -16.77 10.29
N ILE A 73 1.15 -15.65 10.76
CA ILE A 73 2.56 -15.30 10.52
C ILE A 73 3.50 -16.33 11.17
N LEU A 74 3.23 -16.72 12.41
CA LEU A 74 4.02 -17.73 13.14
C LEU A 74 3.94 -19.12 12.49
N SER A 75 2.76 -19.49 11.97
CA SER A 75 2.58 -20.72 11.20
C SER A 75 3.37 -20.68 9.89
N TYR A 76 3.26 -19.57 9.16
CA TYR A 76 3.93 -19.39 7.87
C TYR A 76 5.47 -19.46 7.97
N LYS A 77 6.05 -18.95 9.06
CA LYS A 77 7.50 -19.04 9.32
C LYS A 77 7.95 -20.28 10.10
N GLY A 78 7.03 -21.05 10.67
CA GLY A 78 7.34 -22.33 11.31
C GLY A 78 7.59 -22.27 12.81
N ALA A 79 7.41 -21.11 13.46
CA ALA A 79 7.56 -21.00 14.91
C ALA A 79 6.57 -21.90 15.67
N LEU A 80 5.34 -22.04 15.16
CA LEU A 80 4.35 -22.96 15.76
C LEU A 80 4.72 -24.43 15.55
N LEU A 81 5.33 -24.77 14.41
CA LEU A 81 5.79 -26.13 14.15
C LEU A 81 6.95 -26.49 15.10
N LYS A 82 7.94 -25.61 15.22
CA LYS A 82 9.07 -25.79 16.14
C LYS A 82 8.61 -25.90 17.59
N TRP A 83 7.62 -25.09 17.99
CA TRP A 83 7.01 -25.19 19.32
C TRP A 83 6.29 -26.53 19.51
N HIS A 84 5.49 -27.00 18.55
CA HIS A 84 4.81 -28.29 18.63
C HIS A 84 5.79 -29.48 18.73
N LEU A 85 6.86 -29.46 17.94
CA LEU A 85 7.92 -30.47 18.02
C LEU A 85 8.62 -30.45 19.38
N SER A 86 8.85 -29.27 19.94
CA SER A 86 9.40 -29.12 21.29
C SER A 86 8.50 -29.77 22.35
N ILE A 87 7.16 -29.63 22.24
CA ILE A 87 6.22 -30.31 23.15
C ILE A 87 6.35 -31.84 23.02
N GLY A 88 6.61 -32.36 21.81
CA GLY A 88 6.86 -33.79 21.59
C GLY A 88 8.13 -34.29 22.26
N ILE A 89 9.19 -33.47 22.24
CA ILE A 89 10.46 -33.76 22.94
C ILE A 89 10.26 -33.71 24.46
N ASP A 90 9.58 -32.68 24.97
CA ASP A 90 9.30 -32.51 26.40
C ASP A 90 8.46 -33.69 26.96
N LYS A 91 7.66 -34.34 26.10
CA LYS A 91 6.88 -35.55 26.40
C LYS A 91 7.63 -36.88 26.13
N GLY A 92 8.85 -36.83 25.60
CA GLY A 92 9.65 -38.01 25.26
C GLY A 92 9.19 -38.81 24.03
N ALA A 93 8.29 -38.25 23.21
CA ALA A 93 7.75 -38.96 22.04
C ALA A 93 8.68 -38.93 20.81
N ILE A 94 9.61 -37.96 20.76
CA ILE A 94 10.48 -37.68 19.61
C ILE A 94 11.85 -37.24 20.14
N THR A 95 12.94 -37.60 19.45
CA THR A 95 14.29 -37.12 19.79
C THR A 95 14.56 -35.73 19.21
N GLN A 96 15.56 -35.02 19.75
CA GLN A 96 15.95 -33.69 19.25
C GLN A 96 16.29 -33.70 17.76
N GLU A 97 17.06 -34.70 17.31
CA GLU A 97 17.48 -34.84 15.92
C GLU A 97 16.30 -35.05 14.96
N GLN A 98 15.31 -35.86 15.37
CA GLN A 98 14.11 -36.09 14.59
C GLN A 98 13.26 -34.81 14.45
N ALA A 99 13.22 -33.98 15.49
CA ALA A 99 12.52 -32.69 15.44
C ALA A 99 13.22 -31.72 14.48
N ASP A 100 14.54 -31.62 14.55
CA ASP A 100 15.32 -30.72 13.71
C ASP A 100 15.23 -31.14 12.23
N SER A 101 15.37 -32.44 11.94
CA SER A 101 15.19 -32.97 10.58
C SER A 101 13.80 -32.66 10.00
N LYS A 102 12.73 -32.85 10.80
CA LYS A 102 11.36 -32.51 10.38
C LYS A 102 11.20 -31.02 10.12
N PHE A 103 11.79 -30.16 10.96
CA PHE A 103 11.70 -28.72 10.80
C PHE A 103 12.46 -28.22 9.57
N GLU A 104 13.64 -28.77 9.31
CA GLU A 104 14.45 -28.45 8.12
C GLU A 104 13.75 -28.88 6.84
N ALA A 105 13.23 -30.11 6.78
CA ALA A 105 12.48 -30.60 5.63
C ALA A 105 11.28 -29.69 5.32
N TRP A 106 10.53 -29.31 6.35
CA TRP A 106 9.42 -28.37 6.21
C TRP A 106 9.88 -26.99 5.75
N SER A 107 10.98 -26.47 6.31
CA SER A 107 11.52 -25.15 5.96
C SER A 107 11.96 -25.09 4.50
N LEU A 108 12.61 -26.15 4.01
CA LEU A 108 13.01 -26.29 2.63
C LEU A 108 11.80 -26.31 1.71
N GLU A 109 10.80 -27.16 1.99
CA GLU A 109 9.55 -27.24 1.22
C GLU A 109 8.79 -25.90 1.17
N LYS A 110 8.77 -25.15 2.28
CA LYS A 110 8.17 -23.80 2.28
C LYS A 110 9.00 -22.83 1.46
N SER A 111 10.32 -22.86 1.57
CA SER A 111 11.20 -21.98 0.82
C SER A 111 11.07 -22.18 -0.69
N THR A 112 10.91 -23.42 -1.16
CA THR A 112 10.70 -23.72 -2.58
C THR A 112 9.35 -23.20 -3.05
N LYS A 113 8.25 -23.49 -2.33
CA LYS A 113 6.91 -22.96 -2.65
C LYS A 113 6.87 -21.43 -2.73
N ILE A 114 7.61 -20.75 -1.86
CA ILE A 114 7.72 -19.28 -1.87
C ILE A 114 8.50 -18.80 -3.10
N LYS A 115 9.61 -19.46 -3.45
CA LYS A 115 10.39 -19.16 -4.66
C LYS A 115 9.56 -19.36 -5.92
N ASP A 116 8.82 -20.46 -6.02
CA ASP A 116 7.96 -20.78 -7.16
C ASP A 116 6.88 -19.72 -7.34
N LYS A 117 6.18 -19.35 -6.25
CA LYS A 117 5.18 -18.29 -6.28
C LYS A 117 5.78 -16.94 -6.66
N LYS A 118 6.99 -16.62 -6.19
CA LYS A 118 7.70 -15.39 -6.57
C LYS A 118 8.03 -15.38 -8.06
N GLN A 119 8.46 -16.50 -8.62
CA GLN A 119 8.74 -16.64 -10.07
C GLN A 119 7.45 -16.58 -10.92
N GLU A 120 6.35 -17.15 -10.44
CA GLU A 120 5.05 -17.06 -11.12
C GLU A 120 4.57 -15.61 -11.18
N ILE A 121 4.66 -14.89 -10.05
CA ILE A 121 4.28 -13.47 -9.97
C ILE A 121 5.19 -12.59 -10.84
N SER A 122 6.50 -12.87 -10.94
CA SER A 122 7.37 -12.09 -11.82
C SER A 122 7.02 -12.34 -13.29
N LYS A 123 6.81 -13.60 -13.68
CA LYS A 123 6.41 -13.96 -15.06
C LYS A 123 5.04 -13.39 -15.45
N SER A 124 4.08 -13.34 -14.52
CA SER A 124 2.77 -12.75 -14.81
C SER A 124 2.88 -11.24 -15.00
N LYS A 125 3.65 -10.54 -14.16
CA LYS A 125 3.93 -9.11 -14.31
C LYS A 125 4.66 -8.80 -15.62
N GLU A 126 5.67 -9.59 -15.98
CA GLU A 126 6.39 -9.44 -17.25
C GLU A 126 5.42 -9.56 -18.44
N LYS A 127 4.55 -10.58 -18.46
CA LYS A 127 3.53 -10.75 -19.49
C LYS A 127 2.52 -9.60 -19.56
N GLU A 128 2.09 -9.06 -18.42
CA GLU A 128 1.21 -7.89 -18.37
C GLU A 128 1.92 -6.66 -18.92
N THR A 129 3.20 -6.46 -18.57
CA THR A 129 4.00 -5.34 -19.08
C THR A 129 4.26 -5.44 -20.59
N THR A 130 4.57 -6.63 -21.12
CA THR A 130 4.79 -6.80 -22.57
C THR A 130 3.51 -6.54 -23.36
N LYS A 131 2.37 -7.06 -22.90
CA LYS A 131 1.06 -6.79 -23.53
C LYS A 131 0.73 -5.30 -23.53
N ARG A 132 0.94 -4.61 -22.41
CA ARG A 132 0.72 -3.16 -22.32
C ARG A 132 1.61 -2.38 -23.29
N LEU A 133 2.90 -2.74 -23.38
CA LEU A 133 3.83 -2.09 -24.31
C LEU A 133 3.47 -2.34 -25.78
N GLU A 134 2.97 -3.54 -26.11
CA GLU A 134 2.48 -3.85 -27.46
C GLU A 134 1.18 -3.09 -27.79
N GLU A 135 0.27 -2.94 -26.84
CA GLU A 135 -0.94 -2.13 -26.98
C GLU A 135 -0.60 -0.65 -27.17
N GLU A 136 0.32 -0.10 -26.37
CA GLU A 136 0.79 1.29 -26.50
C GLU A 136 1.48 1.54 -27.85
N LYS A 137 2.30 0.59 -28.34
CA LYS A 137 2.93 0.68 -29.67
C LYS A 137 1.89 0.72 -30.79
N LYS A 138 0.89 -0.16 -30.76
CA LYS A 138 -0.20 -0.17 -31.76
C LYS A 138 -1.01 1.12 -31.75
N ILE A 139 -1.32 1.65 -30.56
CA ILE A 139 -2.02 2.93 -30.43
C ILE A 139 -1.15 4.07 -30.99
N SER A 140 0.16 4.06 -30.73
CA SER A 140 1.07 5.08 -31.23
C SER A 140 1.22 5.03 -32.75
N GLU A 141 1.34 3.84 -33.34
CA GLU A 141 1.42 3.64 -34.79
C GLU A 141 0.13 4.07 -35.50
N ASN A 142 -1.03 3.73 -34.92
CA ASN A 142 -2.31 4.19 -35.44
C ASN A 142 -2.46 5.72 -35.34
N ARG A 143 -1.96 6.34 -34.28
CA ARG A 143 -1.98 7.81 -34.12
C ARG A 143 -1.08 8.50 -35.15
N VAL A 144 0.11 7.97 -35.44
CA VAL A 144 1.01 8.52 -36.45
C VAL A 144 0.36 8.47 -37.84
N LYS A 145 -0.23 7.33 -38.23
CA LYS A 145 -0.92 7.19 -39.51
C LYS A 145 -2.09 8.16 -39.69
N ILE A 146 -2.87 8.40 -38.64
CA ILE A 146 -3.98 9.37 -38.69
C ILE A 146 -3.44 10.80 -38.88
N VAL A 147 -2.32 11.16 -38.25
CA VAL A 147 -1.70 12.48 -38.42
C VAL A 147 -1.17 12.64 -39.84
N GLU A 148 -0.47 11.64 -40.37
CA GLU A 148 0.02 11.63 -41.76
C GLU A 148 -1.12 11.73 -42.78
N GLU A 149 -2.21 10.98 -42.60
CA GLU A 149 -3.39 11.04 -43.47
C GLU A 149 -4.12 12.41 -43.37
N SER A 150 -4.10 13.05 -42.19
CA SER A 150 -4.63 14.40 -42.00
C SER A 150 -3.73 15.52 -42.53
N GLU A 151 -2.40 15.30 -42.62
CA GLU A 151 -1.45 16.21 -43.26
C GLU A 151 -1.51 16.09 -44.78
N VAL A 152 -1.64 14.88 -45.33
CA VAL A 152 -1.86 14.64 -46.76
C VAL A 152 -3.21 15.20 -47.23
N ALA A 153 -4.28 15.08 -46.43
CA ALA A 153 -5.58 15.70 -46.74
C ALA A 153 -5.56 17.24 -46.63
N LYS A 154 -4.66 17.81 -45.81
CA LYS A 154 -4.42 19.27 -45.79
C LYS A 154 -3.55 19.72 -46.95
N GLU A 155 -2.63 18.91 -47.46
CA GLU A 155 -1.84 19.24 -48.66
C GLU A 155 -2.68 19.15 -49.96
N GLU A 156 -3.70 18.29 -50.05
CA GLU A 156 -4.65 18.29 -51.18
C GLU A 156 -5.54 19.55 -51.22
N GLU A 157 -5.88 20.19 -50.09
CA GLU A 157 -6.60 21.48 -50.08
C GLU A 157 -5.73 22.70 -50.41
N VAL A 158 -4.40 22.59 -50.44
CA VAL A 158 -3.48 23.73 -50.69
C VAL A 158 -3.04 23.84 -52.17
N SER A 159 -3.56 22.99 -53.07
CA SER A 159 -3.23 23.03 -54.51
C SER A 159 -4.12 23.95 -55.39
N GLY A 160 -5.06 24.71 -54.80
CA GLY A 160 -5.77 25.78 -55.50
C GLY A 160 -4.93 27.07 -55.56
N PRO A 161 -4.60 27.63 -56.75
CA PRO A 161 -3.61 28.70 -56.85
C PRO A 161 -4.11 30.06 -56.28
N PRO A 162 -3.22 30.87 -55.69
CA PRO A 162 -3.56 32.12 -54.99
C PRO A 162 -3.47 33.34 -55.90
N THR A 163 -4.23 34.40 -55.61
CA THR A 163 -3.86 35.77 -56.03
C THR A 163 -4.26 36.79 -54.96
N GLN A 164 -3.31 37.70 -54.75
CA GLN A 164 -3.16 38.72 -53.73
C GLN A 164 -4.18 39.85 -53.86
N ASN A 165 -4.51 40.53 -52.74
CA ASN A 165 -4.21 41.96 -52.62
C ASN A 165 -4.35 42.49 -51.19
N THR A 166 -3.29 43.17 -50.78
CA THR A 166 -3.17 44.04 -49.62
C THR A 166 -3.82 45.38 -49.97
N GLU A 167 -4.76 45.87 -49.17
CA GLU A 167 -4.98 47.31 -49.05
C GLU A 167 -5.41 47.66 -47.62
N VAL A 168 -4.62 48.56 -47.04
CA VAL A 168 -4.77 49.16 -45.71
C VAL A 168 -5.77 50.29 -45.82
N VAL A 169 -6.83 50.30 -45.01
CA VAL A 169 -7.44 51.56 -44.56
C VAL A 169 -7.76 51.48 -43.07
N GLU A 170 -7.07 52.35 -42.35
CA GLU A 170 -7.10 52.61 -40.94
C GLU A 170 -8.30 53.49 -40.58
N ALA A 171 -9.15 53.05 -39.64
CA ALA A 171 -10.00 53.95 -38.87
C ALA A 171 -10.51 53.34 -37.56
N LYS A 172 -10.00 53.92 -36.47
CA LYS A 172 -10.63 54.16 -35.16
C LYS A 172 -10.62 53.04 -34.09
N LYS A 173 -9.69 53.26 -33.15
CA LYS A 173 -9.68 52.77 -31.77
C LYS A 173 -10.90 53.25 -30.96
N GLU A 174 -11.15 52.46 -29.92
CA GLU A 174 -11.47 52.86 -28.53
C GLU A 174 -12.95 52.80 -28.09
N SER A 175 -13.29 51.77 -27.30
CA SER A 175 -13.61 51.96 -25.87
C SER A 175 -13.96 50.63 -25.18
N VAL A 176 -13.26 50.31 -24.09
CA VAL A 176 -13.69 49.40 -23.01
C VAL A 176 -14.11 50.29 -21.80
N PRO A 177 -14.64 49.75 -20.69
CA PRO A 177 -16.02 49.84 -20.23
C PRO A 177 -16.23 50.82 -19.05
N LYS A 178 -17.48 51.16 -18.70
CA LYS A 178 -17.80 51.75 -17.38
C LYS A 178 -19.13 51.28 -16.80
N LYS A 179 -18.98 50.41 -15.79
CA LYS A 179 -19.67 50.35 -14.48
C LYS A 179 -21.01 51.09 -14.32
N ALA A 180 -22.05 50.33 -13.94
CA ALA A 180 -23.13 50.80 -13.07
C ALA A 180 -23.34 49.78 -11.94
N GLU A 181 -23.28 50.28 -10.72
CA GLU A 181 -23.39 49.61 -9.43
C GLU A 181 -24.55 50.33 -8.70
N ALA A 182 -25.49 49.58 -8.12
CA ALA A 182 -26.44 49.99 -7.08
C ALA A 182 -26.97 48.67 -6.48
N ASP A 183 -26.36 48.13 -5.43
CA ASP A 183 -26.48 48.50 -4.01
C ASP A 183 -27.92 48.47 -3.47
N SER A 184 -28.19 47.45 -2.64
CA SER A 184 -28.91 47.65 -1.38
C SER A 184 -28.37 46.66 -0.34
N THR A 185 -27.71 47.22 0.66
CA THR A 185 -27.43 46.67 1.99
C THR A 185 -28.22 47.51 3.02
N PRO A 186 -28.12 47.37 4.36
CA PRO A 186 -28.21 46.21 5.27
C PRO A 186 -29.04 46.53 6.58
N LYS A 187 -28.93 45.64 7.59
CA LYS A 187 -29.28 45.75 9.05
C LYS A 187 -30.76 45.67 9.44
N GLY A 188 -31.21 44.95 10.47
CA GLY A 188 -30.59 44.16 11.54
C GLY A 188 -31.25 44.49 12.89
N SER A 189 -31.71 43.48 13.66
CA SER A 189 -31.77 43.48 15.14
C SER A 189 -32.56 42.27 15.67
N ASP A 190 -31.91 41.42 16.47
CA ASP A 190 -32.34 40.99 17.81
C ASP A 190 -31.35 39.92 18.34
N THR A 191 -30.89 39.79 19.59
CA THR A 191 -30.74 40.62 20.81
C THR A 191 -30.19 39.64 21.89
N ILE A 192 -29.10 40.01 22.59
CA ILE A 192 -28.68 39.67 24.00
C ILE A 192 -28.13 38.23 24.30
N GLU A 193 -26.82 38.08 24.60
CA GLU A 193 -26.15 38.03 25.96
C GLU A 193 -26.57 36.81 26.82
N LYS A 194 -25.74 35.99 27.49
CA LYS A 194 -24.46 36.18 28.21
C LYS A 194 -23.89 34.79 28.60
N LYS A 195 -22.56 34.68 28.74
CA LYS A 195 -21.82 33.54 29.35
C LYS A 195 -21.36 33.99 30.76
N SER A 196 -21.34 33.08 31.75
CA SER A 196 -20.45 32.99 32.95
C SER A 196 -20.09 34.29 33.71
N GLU A 197 -20.24 34.45 35.03
CA GLU A 197 -19.62 33.76 36.17
C GLU A 197 -19.97 34.65 37.39
N ASP A 198 -20.43 34.12 38.52
CA ASP A 198 -19.98 34.57 39.86
C ASP A 198 -20.55 33.72 41.00
N ILE A 199 -19.72 33.64 42.04
CA ILE A 199 -19.77 32.80 43.24
C ILE A 199 -20.46 33.54 44.39
N SER A 200 -21.52 32.97 44.97
CA SER A 200 -21.83 32.88 46.42
C SER A 200 -23.13 32.10 46.62
#